data_AF-A0A6I4J1S9-F1
#
_entry.id   AF-A0A6I4J1S9-F1
#
_cell.length_a   1.000
_cell.length_b   1.000
_cell.length_c   1.000
_cell.angle_alpha   90.00
_cell.angle_beta   90.00
_cell.angle_gamma   90.00
#
_symmetry.space_group_name_H-M   'P 1'
#
loop_
_entity.id
_entity.type
_entity.pdbx_description
1 polymer ?
#
loop_
_entity_poly.entity_id
_entity_poly.type
_entity_poly.pdbx_seq_one_letter_code
_entity_poly.pdbx_strand_id
1 'polypeptide(L)'
;MLTMVFLLGAAIGLSLASERWPWSIPATVLLAAWAMTRLPDIDLVLGLGHRSGLTHSLLPAGLACGRRRWWPLAAGVALGLGFHLSADMFPNAMRGYATVKLPGLGSIGSGASYLWLAANAVAALILGAWLLGRVLAPRAALAVLGAIALLGIAYLFATDGGWWALAMFGGTGWLALRGRRAAQPG
;
A
#
# COMPACT_ATOMS: atom_id res chain seq x y z
N MET A 1 7.70 3.39 14.93
CA MET A 1 6.43 4.12 14.68
C MET A 1 6.65 5.62 14.44
N LEU A 2 7.29 6.36 15.36
CA LEU A 2 7.51 7.82 15.24
C LEU A 2 8.07 8.27 13.88
N THR A 3 9.08 7.56 13.35
CA THR A 3 9.65 7.83 12.02
C THR A 3 8.60 7.78 10.91
N MET A 4 7.67 6.82 10.96
CA MET A 4 6.64 6.68 9.92
C MET A 4 5.61 7.81 10.00
N VAL A 5 5.26 8.24 11.22
CA VAL A 5 4.41 9.42 11.44
C VAL A 5 5.08 10.67 10.90
N PHE A 6 6.38 10.85 11.17
CA PHE A 6 7.16 11.97 10.64
C PHE A 6 7.20 11.96 9.10
N LEU A 7 7.44 10.80 8.49
CA LEU A 7 7.47 10.66 7.03
C LEU A 7 6.11 10.97 6.39
N LEU A 8 5.01 10.53 7.01
CA LEU A 8 3.66 10.88 6.56
C LEU A 8 3.41 12.39 6.70
N GLY A 9 3.81 13.00 7.80
CA GLY A 9 3.74 14.45 8.00
C GLY A 9 4.53 15.23 6.94
N ALA A 10 5.74 14.78 6.63
CA ALA A 10 6.56 15.34 5.56
C ALA A 10 5.89 15.18 4.17
N ALA A 11 5.30 14.02 3.89
CA ALA A 11 4.55 13.78 2.66
C ALA A 11 3.33 14.71 2.55
N ILE A 12 2.59 14.94 3.65
CA ILE A 12 1.48 15.91 3.69
C ILE A 12 1.99 17.32 3.37
N GLY A 13 3.09 17.74 3.99
CA GLY A 13 3.71 19.06 3.72
C GLY A 13 4.15 19.22 2.27
N LEU A 14 4.79 18.21 1.68
CA LEU A 14 5.18 18.22 0.27
C LEU A 14 3.97 18.20 -0.67
N SER A 15 2.91 17.47 -0.34
CA SER A 15 1.67 17.45 -1.12
C SER A 15 1.01 18.83 -1.16
N LEU A 16 1.14 19.63 -0.11
CA LEU A 16 0.67 21.03 -0.10
C LEU A 16 1.51 21.95 -1.00
N ALA A 17 2.78 21.61 -1.22
CA ALA A 17 3.69 22.36 -2.07
C ALA A 17 3.64 21.93 -3.56
N SER A 18 2.84 20.92 -3.92
CA SER A 18 2.87 20.31 -5.26
C SER A 18 2.46 21.23 -6.40
N GLU A 19 1.64 22.24 -6.11
CA GLU A 19 1.26 23.26 -7.09
C GLU A 19 2.44 24.18 -7.44
N ARG A 20 3.36 24.38 -6.50
CA ARG A 20 4.54 25.25 -6.68
C ARG A 20 5.73 24.48 -7.23
N TRP A 21 5.94 23.24 -6.77
CA TRP A 21 7.14 22.45 -7.03
C TRP A 21 6.78 21.06 -7.57
N PRO A 22 6.83 20.84 -8.91
CA PRO A 22 6.43 19.57 -9.52
C PRO A 22 7.20 18.35 -9.00
N TRP A 23 8.47 18.51 -8.61
CA TRP A 23 9.30 17.45 -8.04
C TRP A 23 8.78 16.95 -6.67
N SER A 24 7.95 17.73 -5.99
CA SER A 24 7.37 17.32 -4.71
C SER A 24 6.31 16.23 -4.87
N ILE A 25 5.71 16.05 -6.05
CA ILE A 25 4.77 14.96 -6.34
C ILE A 25 5.43 13.58 -6.15
N PRO A 26 6.50 13.22 -6.89
CA PRO A 26 7.14 11.91 -6.70
C PRO A 26 7.70 11.74 -5.28
N ALA A 27 8.24 12.80 -4.67
CA ALA A 27 8.72 12.74 -3.28
C ALA A 27 7.58 12.46 -2.28
N THR A 28 6.43 13.11 -2.45
CA THR A 28 5.23 12.86 -1.65
C THR A 28 4.81 11.39 -1.74
N VAL A 29 4.71 10.87 -2.97
CA VAL A 29 4.27 9.49 -3.20
C VAL A 29 5.24 8.50 -2.53
N LEU A 30 6.55 8.68 -2.69
CA LEU A 30 7.56 7.78 -2.13
C LEU A 30 7.57 7.80 -0.59
N LEU A 31 7.52 8.99 0.02
CA LEU A 31 7.49 9.11 1.48
C LEU A 31 6.21 8.54 2.08
N ALA A 32 5.06 8.81 1.46
CA ALA A 32 3.77 8.29 1.89
C ALA A 32 3.70 6.76 1.75
N ALA A 33 4.21 6.21 0.64
CA ALA A 33 4.29 4.77 0.45
C ALA A 33 5.17 4.12 1.51
N TRP A 34 6.37 4.67 1.76
CA TRP A 34 7.26 4.14 2.78
C TRP A 34 6.70 4.24 4.20
N ALA A 35 5.98 5.31 4.53
CA ALA A 35 5.29 5.44 5.80
C ALA A 35 4.19 4.37 5.95
N MET A 36 3.40 4.15 4.90
CA MET A 36 2.25 3.25 4.92
C MET A 36 2.58 1.76 4.83
N THR A 37 3.84 1.39 4.58
CA THR A 37 4.25 -0.02 4.76
C THR A 37 4.25 -0.44 6.23
N ARG A 38 4.18 0.49 7.20
CA ARG A 38 4.23 0.17 8.63
C ARG A 38 3.22 0.91 9.50
N LEU A 39 2.63 2.01 9.01
CA LEU A 39 1.64 2.75 9.77
C LEU A 39 0.37 1.97 10.14
N PRO A 40 -0.14 1.01 9.33
CA PRO A 40 -1.33 0.27 9.73
C PRO A 40 -1.15 -0.48 11.07
N ASP A 41 0.07 -0.93 11.39
CA ASP A 41 0.44 -1.53 12.67
C ASP A 41 0.52 -0.55 13.85
N ILE A 42 0.05 0.69 13.70
CA ILE A 42 -0.18 1.58 14.84
C ILE A 42 -1.12 0.95 15.87
N ASP A 43 -1.95 0.00 15.45
CA ASP A 43 -2.79 -0.85 16.30
C ASP A 43 -2.01 -1.56 17.43
N LEU A 44 -0.75 -1.97 17.17
CA LEU A 44 0.14 -2.54 18.20
C LEU A 44 0.50 -1.51 19.26
N VAL A 45 0.85 -0.30 18.83
CA VAL A 45 1.22 0.81 19.72
C VAL A 45 0.01 1.27 20.54
N LEU A 46 -1.18 1.19 19.95
CA LEU A 46 -2.45 1.49 20.62
C LEU A 46 -2.96 0.34 21.50
N GLY A 47 -2.27 -0.81 21.55
CA GLY A 47 -2.61 -1.94 22.41
C GLY A 47 -3.90 -2.66 22.04
N LEU A 48 -4.32 -2.61 20.77
CA LEU A 48 -5.61 -3.19 20.34
C LEU A 48 -5.64 -4.72 20.46
N GLY A 49 -4.49 -5.40 20.36
CA GLY A 49 -4.42 -6.87 20.39
C GLY A 49 -5.04 -7.55 19.16
N HIS A 50 -5.34 -6.78 18.12
CA HIS A 50 -5.87 -7.19 16.82
C HIS A 50 -5.51 -6.16 15.75
N ARG A 51 -5.57 -6.57 14.47
CA ARG A 51 -5.52 -5.65 13.34
C ARG A 51 -6.85 -4.90 13.21
N SER A 52 -6.80 -3.58 13.21
CA SER A 52 -7.98 -2.75 13.00
C SER A 52 -8.37 -2.81 11.53
N GLY A 53 -9.63 -3.15 11.27
CA GLY A 53 -10.17 -3.09 9.91
C GLY A 53 -10.18 -1.67 9.33
N LEU A 54 -10.05 -0.62 10.14
CA LEU A 54 -9.93 0.75 9.63
C LEU A 54 -8.53 1.01 9.05
N THR A 55 -7.48 0.71 9.81
CA THR A 55 -6.08 0.93 9.40
C THR A 55 -5.66 -0.05 8.31
N HIS A 56 -6.20 -1.28 8.35
CA HIS A 56 -5.98 -2.33 7.36
C HIS A 56 -7.06 -2.37 6.28
N SER A 57 -7.54 -1.20 5.85
CA SER A 57 -8.45 -1.06 4.72
C SER A 57 -8.02 0.06 3.81
N LEU A 58 -8.70 0.22 2.68
CA LEU A 58 -8.57 1.36 1.79
C LEU A 58 -8.91 2.71 2.43
N LEU A 59 -9.49 2.76 3.63
CA LEU A 59 -9.94 3.99 4.27
C LEU A 59 -8.85 5.07 4.37
N PRO A 60 -7.60 4.80 4.81
CA PRO A 60 -6.55 5.83 4.89
C PRO A 60 -6.26 6.47 3.52
N ALA A 61 -6.23 5.68 2.44
CA ALA A 61 -6.08 6.20 1.09
C ALA A 61 -7.32 6.98 0.65
N GLY A 62 -8.52 6.46 0.93
CA GLY A 62 -9.80 7.08 0.59
C GLY A 62 -10.00 8.46 1.20
N LEU A 63 -9.55 8.68 2.44
CA LEU A 63 -9.58 10.01 3.08
C LEU A 63 -8.77 11.05 2.28
N ALA A 64 -7.62 10.66 1.73
CA ALA A 64 -6.80 11.53 0.89
C ALA A 64 -7.38 11.72 -0.53
N CYS A 65 -8.25 10.85 -1.02
CA CYS A 65 -8.87 11.00 -2.34
C CYS A 65 -9.85 12.19 -2.45
N GLY A 66 -10.33 12.72 -1.33
CA GLY A 66 -11.42 13.73 -1.30
C GLY A 66 -11.11 15.06 -1.99
N ARG A 67 -9.85 15.40 -2.26
CA ARG A 67 -9.47 16.57 -3.08
C ARG A 67 -8.30 16.26 -4.00
N ARG A 68 -8.33 16.77 -5.24
CA ARG A 68 -7.30 16.50 -6.26
C ARG A 68 -5.87 16.85 -5.82
N ARG A 69 -5.70 17.92 -5.04
CA ARG A 69 -4.38 18.30 -4.48
C ARG A 69 -3.74 17.23 -3.58
N TRP A 70 -4.54 16.32 -3.04
CA TRP A 70 -4.09 15.23 -2.17
C TRP A 70 -3.89 13.91 -2.93
N TRP A 71 -4.15 13.87 -4.24
CA TRP A 71 -3.98 12.64 -5.02
C TRP A 71 -2.54 12.08 -5.01
N PRO A 72 -1.46 12.89 -4.98
CA PRO A 72 -0.11 12.36 -4.78
C PRO A 72 0.03 11.61 -3.45
N LEU A 73 -0.49 12.18 -2.37
CA LEU A 73 -0.49 11.55 -1.04
C LEU A 73 -1.31 10.26 -1.07
N ALA A 74 -2.53 10.30 -1.62
CA ALA A 74 -3.42 9.15 -1.74
C ALA A 74 -2.78 8.01 -2.55
N ALA A 75 -2.07 8.34 -3.64
CA ALA A 75 -1.37 7.35 -4.45
C ALA A 75 -0.28 6.63 -3.64
N GLY A 76 0.55 7.38 -2.91
CA GLY A 76 1.59 6.81 -2.07
C GLY A 76 1.02 5.97 -0.93
N VAL A 77 0.03 6.51 -0.21
CA VAL A 77 -0.66 5.80 0.88
C VAL A 77 -1.23 4.47 0.40
N ALA A 78 -1.93 4.47 -0.74
CA ALA A 78 -2.53 3.27 -1.31
C ALA A 78 -1.48 2.22 -1.72
N LEU A 79 -0.39 2.63 -2.38
CA LEU A 79 0.66 1.70 -2.81
C LEU A 79 1.41 1.08 -1.61
N GLY A 80 1.77 1.90 -0.61
CA GLY A 80 2.43 1.41 0.61
C GLY A 80 1.54 0.45 1.40
N LEU A 81 0.28 0.82 1.59
CA LEU A 81 -0.73 -0.02 2.22
C LEU A 81 -0.90 -1.35 1.47
N GLY A 82 -0.94 -1.32 0.14
CA GLY A 82 -1.05 -2.52 -0.69
C GLY A 82 0.04 -3.56 -0.40
N PHE A 83 1.30 -3.12 -0.26
CA PHE A 83 2.40 -4.00 0.13
C PHE A 83 2.28 -4.50 1.56
N HIS A 84 1.90 -3.63 2.51
CA HIS A 84 1.69 -4.00 3.90
C HIS A 84 0.66 -5.14 4.02
N LEU A 85 -0.54 -4.92 3.46
CA LEU A 85 -1.63 -5.88 3.52
C LEU A 85 -1.29 -7.18 2.80
N SER A 86 -0.48 -7.12 1.74
CA SER A 86 -0.01 -8.31 1.03
C SER A 86 0.90 -9.18 1.90
N ALA A 87 1.74 -8.60 2.75
CA ALA A 87 2.50 -9.37 3.74
C ALA A 87 1.59 -10.00 4.80
N ASP A 88 0.60 -9.24 5.25
CA ASP A 88 -0.34 -9.65 6.29
C ASP A 88 -1.27 -10.79 5.88
N MET A 89 -1.39 -11.06 4.58
CA MET A 89 -2.09 -12.24 4.07
C MET A 89 -1.37 -13.55 4.37
N PHE A 90 -0.12 -13.53 4.82
CA PHE A 90 0.68 -14.74 5.06
C PHE A 90 1.22 -14.84 6.49
N PRO A 91 0.36 -14.73 7.52
CA PRO A 91 0.80 -14.97 8.89
C PRO A 91 1.05 -16.46 9.10
N ASN A 92 1.86 -16.81 10.11
CA ASN A 92 2.02 -18.21 10.55
C ASN A 92 0.66 -18.87 10.89
N ALA A 93 -0.24 -18.10 11.51
CA ALA A 93 -1.64 -18.47 11.69
C ALA A 93 -2.51 -17.22 11.80
N MET A 94 -3.67 -17.21 11.15
CA MET A 94 -4.66 -16.14 11.24
C MET A 94 -5.46 -16.24 12.56
N ARG A 95 -4.80 -15.93 13.68
CA ARG A 95 -5.33 -15.97 15.05
C ARG A 95 -4.81 -14.79 15.86
N GLY A 96 -5.49 -14.44 16.95
CA GLY A 96 -5.06 -13.35 17.84
C GLY A 96 -4.87 -12.04 17.08
N TYR A 97 -3.68 -11.43 17.20
CA TYR A 97 -3.36 -10.17 16.55
C TYR A 97 -3.58 -10.20 15.04
N ALA A 98 -3.32 -11.33 14.38
CA ALA A 98 -3.46 -11.44 12.93
C ALA A 98 -4.92 -11.27 12.45
N THR A 99 -5.92 -11.54 13.31
CA THR A 99 -7.32 -11.41 12.92
C THR A 99 -7.75 -9.95 12.85
N VAL A 100 -8.52 -9.62 11.81
CA VAL A 100 -9.10 -8.30 11.63
C VAL A 100 -10.34 -8.15 12.52
N LYS A 101 -10.47 -7.00 13.18
CA LYS A 101 -11.73 -6.60 13.82
C LYS A 101 -12.26 -5.30 13.28
N LEU A 102 -13.59 -5.21 13.19
CA LEU A 102 -14.29 -4.00 12.81
C LEU A 102 -14.77 -3.26 14.08
N PRO A 103 -14.69 -1.92 14.10
CA PRO A 103 -15.23 -1.12 15.20
C PRO A 103 -16.70 -1.45 15.43
N GLY A 104 -17.08 -1.73 16.69
CA GLY A 104 -18.45 -2.05 17.09
C GLY A 104 -18.96 -3.45 16.69
N LEU A 105 -18.28 -4.17 15.79
CA LEU A 105 -18.71 -5.52 15.33
C LEU A 105 -17.79 -6.65 15.80
N GLY A 106 -16.58 -6.32 16.27
CA GLY A 106 -15.63 -7.31 16.75
C GLY A 106 -14.91 -8.06 15.61
N SER A 107 -14.43 -9.27 15.90
CA SER A 107 -13.66 -10.06 14.93
C SER A 107 -14.53 -10.56 13.80
N ILE A 108 -14.03 -10.41 12.57
CA ILE A 108 -14.69 -10.98 11.38
C ILE A 108 -14.31 -12.46 11.16
N GLY A 109 -13.46 -13.02 12.01
CA GLY A 109 -12.99 -14.39 11.89
C GLY A 109 -11.87 -14.57 10.86
N SER A 110 -11.26 -15.75 10.85
CA SER A 110 -10.04 -16.02 10.06
C SER A 110 -10.27 -15.93 8.55
N GLY A 111 -11.26 -16.63 8.01
CA GLY A 111 -11.55 -16.64 6.58
C GLY A 111 -11.88 -15.24 6.02
N ALA A 112 -12.72 -14.49 6.73
CA ALA A 112 -13.04 -13.12 6.33
C ALA A 112 -11.84 -12.17 6.52
N SER A 113 -10.94 -12.42 7.47
CA SER A 113 -9.70 -11.63 7.62
C SER A 113 -8.79 -11.79 6.39
N TYR A 114 -8.59 -13.01 5.89
CA TYR A 114 -7.84 -13.22 4.64
C TYR A 114 -8.49 -12.49 3.47
N LEU A 115 -9.80 -12.64 3.29
CA LEU A 115 -10.52 -11.97 2.21
C LEU A 115 -10.46 -10.45 2.32
N TRP A 116 -10.59 -9.91 3.54
CA TRP A 116 -10.51 -8.48 3.83
C TRP A 116 -9.14 -7.92 3.44
N LEU A 117 -8.06 -8.55 3.90
CA LEU A 117 -6.69 -8.13 3.59
C LEU A 117 -6.42 -8.24 2.08
N ALA A 118 -6.81 -9.34 1.44
CA ALA A 118 -6.63 -9.55 0.00
C ALA A 118 -7.37 -8.51 -0.85
N ALA A 119 -8.66 -8.30 -0.57
CA ALA A 119 -9.48 -7.35 -1.31
C ALA A 119 -8.94 -5.92 -1.16
N ASN A 120 -8.57 -5.52 0.07
CA ASN A 120 -8.00 -4.20 0.31
C ASN A 120 -6.59 -4.06 -0.29
N ALA A 121 -5.74 -5.08 -0.26
CA ALA A 121 -4.43 -5.05 -0.89
C ALA A 121 -4.53 -4.81 -2.40
N VAL A 122 -5.35 -5.61 -3.10
CA VAL A 122 -5.57 -5.48 -4.55
C VAL A 122 -6.15 -4.11 -4.88
N ALA A 123 -7.20 -3.70 -4.16
CA ALA A 123 -7.87 -2.44 -4.44
C ALA A 123 -6.97 -1.23 -4.14
N ALA A 124 -6.11 -1.30 -3.11
CA ALA A 124 -5.12 -0.26 -2.81
C ALA A 124 -4.02 -0.17 -3.89
N LEU A 125 -3.48 -1.30 -4.37
CA LEU A 125 -2.51 -1.29 -5.45
C LEU A 125 -3.09 -0.72 -6.76
N ILE A 126 -4.32 -1.11 -7.12
CA ILE A 126 -5.03 -0.59 -8.30
C ILE A 126 -5.28 0.92 -8.16
N LEU A 127 -5.86 1.35 -7.03
CA LEU A 127 -6.15 2.76 -6.77
C LEU A 127 -4.87 3.59 -6.82
N GLY A 128 -3.81 3.11 -6.17
CA GLY A 128 -2.52 3.79 -6.12
C GLY A 128 -1.89 3.96 -7.50
N ALA A 129 -1.84 2.90 -8.31
CA ALA A 129 -1.33 2.95 -9.67
C ALA A 129 -2.19 3.86 -10.57
N TRP A 130 -3.52 3.80 -10.44
CA TRP A 130 -4.44 4.65 -11.19
C TRP A 130 -4.25 6.13 -10.84
N LEU A 131 -4.22 6.49 -9.55
CA LEU A 131 -3.98 7.85 -9.09
C LEU A 131 -2.63 8.38 -9.56
N LEU A 132 -1.58 7.55 -9.50
CA LEU A 132 -0.23 7.94 -9.92
C LEU A 132 -0.21 8.33 -11.41
N GLY A 133 -0.91 7.57 -12.26
CA GLY A 133 -1.08 7.91 -13.68
C GLY A 133 -1.93 9.16 -13.94
N ARG A 134 -2.68 9.65 -12.94
CA ARG A 134 -3.42 10.92 -13.02
C ARG A 134 -2.61 12.13 -12.58
N VAL A 135 -1.54 11.94 -11.80
CA VAL A 135 -0.74 13.03 -11.22
C VAL A 135 0.65 13.18 -11.85
N LEU A 136 1.12 12.20 -12.62
CA LEU A 136 2.41 12.21 -13.29
C LEU A 136 2.28 11.85 -14.77
N ALA A 137 3.19 12.40 -15.59
CA ALA A 137 3.37 11.95 -16.97
C ALA A 137 3.77 10.46 -17.01
N PRO A 138 3.42 9.70 -18.06
CA PRO A 138 3.58 8.24 -18.09
C PRO A 138 4.99 7.74 -17.75
N ARG A 139 6.04 8.39 -18.28
CA ARG A 139 7.44 8.02 -18.00
C ARG A 139 7.82 8.24 -16.52
N ALA A 140 7.38 9.36 -15.94
CA ALA A 140 7.62 9.66 -14.53
C ALA A 140 6.81 8.72 -13.62
N ALA A 141 5.55 8.43 -13.97
CA ALA A 141 4.74 7.47 -13.24
C ALA A 141 5.39 6.07 -13.23
N LEU A 142 5.90 5.59 -14.37
CA LEU A 142 6.62 4.32 -14.45
C LEU A 142 7.90 4.31 -13.61
N ALA A 143 8.68 5.39 -13.64
CA ALA A 143 9.89 5.51 -12.81
C ALA A 143 9.55 5.47 -11.31
N VAL A 144 8.49 6.17 -10.90
CA VAL A 144 8.01 6.16 -9.51
C VAL A 144 7.45 4.80 -9.11
N LEU A 145 6.68 4.13 -9.98
CA LEU A 145 6.24 2.75 -9.73
C LEU A 145 7.42 1.80 -9.58
N GLY A 146 8.47 1.94 -10.40
CA GLY A 146 9.70 1.16 -10.28
C GLY A 146 10.38 1.38 -8.93
N ALA A 147 10.53 2.64 -8.50
CA ALA A 147 11.09 2.98 -7.19
C ALA A 147 10.23 2.42 -6.04
N ILE A 148 8.91 2.51 -6.14
CA ILE A 148 7.97 1.96 -5.15
C ILE A 148 8.02 0.44 -5.13
N ALA A 149 8.15 -0.22 -6.28
CA ALA A 149 8.34 -1.66 -6.35
C ALA A 149 9.63 -2.09 -5.64
N LEU A 150 10.73 -1.35 -5.82
CA LEU A 150 11.97 -1.62 -5.09
C LEU A 150 11.82 -1.42 -3.57
N LEU A 151 11.12 -0.36 -3.14
CA LEU A 151 10.80 -0.13 -1.72
C LEU A 151 9.92 -1.25 -1.16
N GLY A 152 8.90 -1.66 -1.92
CA GLY A 152 7.99 -2.75 -1.57
C GLY A 152 8.75 -4.07 -1.46
N ILE A 153 9.65 -4.36 -2.40
CA ILE A 153 10.55 -5.52 -2.35
C ILE A 153 11.39 -5.47 -1.08
N ALA A 154 12.11 -4.38 -0.83
CA ALA A 154 12.95 -4.24 0.35
C ALA A 154 12.15 -4.41 1.66
N TYR A 155 10.94 -3.88 1.72
CA TYR A 155 10.02 -4.07 2.84
C TYR A 155 9.62 -5.55 3.02
N LEU A 156 9.12 -6.19 1.95
CA LEU A 156 8.63 -7.56 2.01
C LEU A 156 9.75 -8.56 2.33
N PHE A 157 10.97 -8.33 1.86
CA PHE A 157 12.13 -9.14 2.22
C PHE A 157 12.42 -9.13 3.73
N ALA A 158 12.10 -8.03 4.40
CA ALA A 158 12.35 -7.82 5.82
C ALA A 158 11.12 -8.07 6.71
N THR A 159 10.00 -8.54 6.15
CA THR A 159 8.72 -8.69 6.85
C THR A 159 8.25 -10.14 6.84
N ASP A 160 7.73 -10.62 7.97
CA ASP A 160 7.11 -11.94 8.06
C ASP A 160 5.96 -12.08 7.04
N GLY A 161 5.89 -13.24 6.38
CA GLY A 161 4.95 -13.47 5.28
C GLY A 161 5.32 -12.79 3.95
N GLY A 162 6.28 -11.86 3.94
CA GLY A 162 6.63 -11.09 2.76
C GLY A 162 7.24 -11.90 1.62
N TRP A 163 7.91 -13.02 1.91
CA TRP A 163 8.41 -13.95 0.88
C TRP A 163 7.29 -14.57 0.04
N TRP A 164 6.15 -14.90 0.65
CA TRP A 164 4.99 -15.42 -0.07
C TRP A 164 4.34 -14.34 -0.94
N ALA A 165 4.24 -13.12 -0.43
CA ALA A 165 3.79 -11.97 -1.21
C ALA A 165 4.73 -11.70 -2.41
N LEU A 166 6.05 -11.75 -2.21
CA LEU A 166 7.04 -11.63 -3.28
C LEU A 166 6.89 -12.73 -4.34
N ALA A 167 6.71 -13.98 -3.92
CA ALA A 167 6.47 -15.09 -4.84
C ALA A 167 5.20 -14.88 -5.67
N MET A 168 4.12 -14.38 -5.04
CA MET A 168 2.89 -14.01 -5.75
C MET A 168 3.09 -12.87 -6.74
N PHE A 169 3.77 -11.80 -6.36
CA PHE A 169 4.05 -10.69 -7.27
C PHE A 169 4.97 -11.11 -8.43
N GLY A 170 6.00 -11.91 -8.14
CA GLY A 170 6.90 -12.45 -9.16
C GLY A 170 6.17 -13.38 -10.14
N GLY A 171 5.34 -14.28 -9.62
CA GLY A 171 4.55 -15.21 -10.43
C GLY A 171 3.51 -14.50 -11.30
N THR A 172 2.75 -13.56 -10.73
CA THR A 172 1.76 -12.77 -11.48
C THR A 172 2.43 -11.88 -12.54
N GLY A 173 3.54 -11.23 -12.19
CA GLY A 173 4.34 -10.44 -13.13
C GLY A 173 4.90 -11.29 -14.27
N TRP A 174 5.43 -12.48 -13.97
CA TRP A 174 5.95 -13.41 -14.98
C TRP A 174 4.85 -13.87 -15.96
N LEU A 175 3.67 -14.24 -15.45
CA LEU A 175 2.53 -14.62 -16.27
C LEU A 175 2.08 -13.48 -17.20
N ALA A 176 2.04 -12.24 -16.67
CA ALA A 176 1.68 -11.07 -17.47
C ALA A 176 2.69 -10.80 -18.61
N LEU A 177 3.98 -10.97 -18.36
CA LEU A 177 5.02 -10.83 -19.38
C LEU A 177 4.95 -11.93 -20.44
N ARG A 178 4.68 -13.17 -20.03
CA ARG A 178 4.54 -14.32 -20.95
C ARG A 178 3.32 -14.15 -21.85
N GLY A 179 2.18 -13.74 -21.30
CA GLY A 179 0.96 -13.52 -22.07
C GLY A 179 1.10 -12.44 -23.16
N ARG A 180 1.85 -11.37 -22.88
CA ARG A 180 2.13 -10.31 -23.87
C ARG A 180 2.95 -10.79 -25.05
N ARG A 181 3.97 -11.64 -24.80
CA ARG A 181 4.80 -12.21 -25.88
C ARG A 181 4.00 -13.13 -26.79
N ALA A 182 3.03 -13.87 -26.23
CA ALA A 182 2.15 -14.73 -27.02
C ALA A 182 1.13 -13.96 -27.88
N ALA A 183 0.81 -12.71 -27.51
CA ALA A 183 -0.18 -11.87 -28.18
C ALA A 183 0.38 -10.95 -29.27
N GLN A 184 1.71 -10.87 -29.45
CA GLN A 184 2.34 -10.14 -30.54
C GLN A 184 2.54 -11.10 -31.74
N PRO A 185 1.76 -10.99 -32.83
CA PRO A 185 2.07 -11.71 -34.06
C PRO A 185 3.41 -11.23 -34.61
N GLY A 186 4.27 -12.18 -34.99
CA GLY A 186 5.58 -11.92 -35.60
C GLY A 186 5.50 -11.39 -37.01
#